data_AF-A0A5C6BNP5-F1
#
_entry.id   AF-A0A5C6BNP5-F1
#
_cell.length_a   1.000
_cell.length_b   1.000
_cell.length_c   1.000
_cell.angle_alpha   90.00
_cell.angle_beta   90.00
_cell.angle_gamma   90.00
#
_symmetry.space_group_name_H-M   'P 1'
#
loop_
_entity.id
_entity.type
_entity.pdbx_description
1 polymer ?
#
loop_
_entity_poly.entity_id
_entity_poly.type
_entity_poly.pdbx_seq_one_letter_code
_entity_poly.pdbx_strand_id
1 'polypeptide(L)'
;MHQDRIRLEEMIRVACLWEATARKPGNVHPAAAFVDLTYDDFVQAANVVAPVLARSEELGVGPTVLAATRATREALGRNVNLGIVLLIAPLAAVPPGRTLAAGIGDILEGLDNEDAALVYEAIRLAAPGGMGTVEDQDVATAPTESLLAVMKRAAEWDQIAAEYANEFGVVLDIAASHFENAPSSWEQWNTSIIHVQLKLMTRFGDSLIARKCGAAIASEAQQRAQRVLDSFEESADMASTEVAELDVWLRGDGHRRNPGTTADLIAAILFAAFRDGHADFENVRQTLNDARDSAAGQDILINERRR
;
A
#
# COMPACT_ATOMS: atom_id res chain seq x y z
N MET A 1 -18.09 -8.16 17.99
CA MET A 1 -16.72 -7.93 18.49
C MET A 1 -15.74 -9.03 18.05
N HIS A 2 -15.82 -10.29 18.52
CA HIS A 2 -14.82 -11.30 18.14
C HIS A 2 -14.88 -11.73 16.66
N GLN A 3 -16.09 -11.98 16.13
CA GLN A 3 -16.28 -12.33 14.71
C GLN A 3 -15.93 -11.18 13.76
N ASP A 4 -16.31 -9.95 14.10
CA ASP A 4 -15.97 -8.75 13.32
C ASP A 4 -14.45 -8.56 13.23
N ARG A 5 -13.74 -8.80 14.34
CA ARG A 5 -12.27 -8.74 14.37
C ARG A 5 -11.61 -9.78 13.48
N ILE A 6 -12.10 -11.03 13.49
CA ILE A 6 -11.58 -12.09 12.60
C ILE A 6 -11.77 -11.70 11.14
N ARG A 7 -12.96 -11.19 10.79
CA ARG A 7 -13.25 -10.74 9.44
C ARG A 7 -12.37 -9.56 9.01
N LEU A 8 -12.17 -8.59 9.91
CA LEU A 8 -11.32 -7.42 9.66
C LEU A 8 -9.86 -7.84 9.46
N GLU A 9 -9.35 -8.74 10.28
CA GLU A 9 -8.01 -9.32 10.13
C GLU A 9 -7.84 -9.97 8.75
N GLU A 10 -8.83 -10.75 8.32
CA GLU A 10 -8.81 -11.40 7.01
C GLU A 10 -8.84 -10.38 5.86
N MET A 11 -9.68 -9.34 5.95
CA MET A 11 -9.74 -8.26 4.96
C MET A 11 -8.40 -7.53 4.81
N ILE A 12 -7.75 -7.21 5.93
CA ILE A 12 -6.43 -6.56 5.93
C ILE A 12 -5.40 -7.48 5.27
N ARG A 13 -5.36 -8.76 5.66
CA ARG A 13 -4.43 -9.74 5.11
C ARG A 13 -4.62 -9.90 3.60
N VAL A 14 -5.85 -10.08 3.15
CA VAL A 14 -6.19 -10.27 1.73
C VAL A 14 -5.89 -9.02 0.91
N ALA A 15 -6.11 -7.81 1.45
CA ALA A 15 -5.72 -6.55 0.77
C ALA A 15 -4.21 -6.46 0.54
N CYS A 16 -3.41 -6.71 1.58
CA CYS A 16 -1.94 -6.74 1.47
C CYS A 16 -1.46 -7.82 0.48
N LEU A 17 -2.09 -8.99 0.48
CA LEU A 17 -1.72 -10.08 -0.42
C LEU A 17 -2.09 -9.78 -1.88
N TRP A 18 -3.27 -9.20 -2.15
CA TRP A 18 -3.66 -8.79 -3.50
C TRP A 18 -2.74 -7.72 -4.05
N GLU A 19 -2.39 -6.73 -3.22
CA GLU A 19 -1.38 -5.74 -3.57
C GLU A 19 -0.10 -6.45 -4.01
N ALA A 20 0.52 -7.27 -3.16
CA ALA A 20 1.78 -7.93 -3.49
C ALA A 20 1.69 -8.95 -4.64
N THR A 21 0.51 -9.55 -4.87
CA THR A 21 0.32 -10.58 -5.91
C THR A 21 0.20 -9.97 -7.30
N ALA A 22 -0.45 -8.81 -7.42
CA ALA A 22 -0.63 -8.14 -8.69
C ALA A 22 0.72 -7.76 -9.31
N ARG A 23 0.86 -8.00 -10.62
CA ARG A 23 2.08 -7.78 -11.42
C ARG A 23 2.27 -6.30 -11.77
N LYS A 24 2.25 -5.46 -10.74
CA LYS A 24 2.41 -4.02 -10.79
C LYS A 24 3.79 -3.63 -11.33
N PRO A 25 3.88 -2.87 -12.44
CA PRO A 25 5.15 -2.36 -12.95
C PRO A 25 6.02 -1.74 -11.87
N GLY A 26 7.28 -2.18 -11.79
CA GLY A 26 8.27 -1.64 -10.87
C GLY A 26 8.14 -2.08 -9.41
N ASN A 27 7.13 -2.86 -9.01
CA ASN A 27 6.99 -3.39 -7.65
C ASN A 27 7.33 -4.88 -7.58
N VAL A 28 7.48 -5.39 -6.36
CA VAL A 28 7.64 -6.83 -6.14
C VAL A 28 6.32 -7.55 -6.42
N HIS A 29 6.41 -8.74 -7.02
CA HIS A 29 5.31 -9.69 -7.21
C HIS A 29 5.89 -11.11 -7.37
N PRO A 30 5.08 -12.19 -7.45
CA PRO A 30 5.62 -13.56 -7.44
C PRO A 30 6.66 -13.89 -8.52
N ALA A 31 6.67 -13.16 -9.64
CA ALA A 31 7.61 -13.35 -10.76
C ALA A 31 8.71 -12.28 -10.84
N ALA A 32 8.74 -11.31 -9.93
CA ALA A 32 9.78 -10.28 -9.90
C ALA A 32 10.10 -9.82 -8.47
N ALA A 33 11.38 -9.84 -8.12
CA ALA A 33 11.88 -9.47 -6.79
C ALA A 33 13.07 -8.49 -6.90
N PHE A 34 13.43 -7.90 -5.76
CA PHE A 34 14.66 -7.15 -5.58
C PHE A 34 15.63 -7.93 -4.69
N VAL A 35 16.90 -7.52 -4.68
CA VAL A 35 17.95 -8.17 -3.87
C VAL A 35 17.58 -8.18 -2.38
N ASP A 36 16.91 -7.13 -1.93
CA ASP A 36 16.59 -6.84 -0.55
C ASP A 36 15.08 -6.89 -0.25
N LEU A 37 14.24 -7.33 -1.19
CA LEU A 37 12.80 -7.40 -1.00
C LEU A 37 12.12 -8.38 -1.97
N THR A 38 11.42 -9.38 -1.44
CA THR A 38 10.78 -10.47 -2.20
C THR A 38 9.28 -10.56 -1.91
N TYR A 39 8.55 -11.30 -2.74
CA TYR A 39 7.11 -11.53 -2.54
C TYR A 39 6.82 -12.22 -1.20
N ASP A 40 7.66 -13.19 -0.80
CA ASP A 40 7.51 -13.89 0.47
C ASP A 40 7.66 -12.96 1.68
N ASP A 41 8.48 -11.91 1.57
CA ASP A 41 8.57 -10.88 2.61
C ASP A 41 7.21 -10.18 2.81
N PHE A 42 6.52 -9.81 1.72
CA PHE A 42 5.20 -9.20 1.79
C PHE A 42 4.14 -10.16 2.33
N VAL A 43 4.20 -11.45 1.96
CA VAL A 43 3.29 -12.47 2.50
C VAL A 43 3.48 -12.61 4.02
N GLN A 44 4.74 -12.71 4.48
CA GLN A 44 5.04 -12.81 5.90
C GLN A 44 4.67 -11.51 6.63
N ALA A 45 4.96 -10.34 6.05
CA ALA A 45 4.61 -9.05 6.61
C ALA A 45 3.08 -8.89 6.76
N ALA A 46 2.29 -9.25 5.74
CA ALA A 46 0.83 -9.27 5.80
C ALA A 46 0.33 -10.16 6.95
N ASN A 47 0.96 -11.32 7.13
CA ASN A 47 0.54 -12.27 8.15
C ASN A 47 0.78 -11.79 9.59
N VAL A 48 1.85 -11.02 9.82
CA VAL A 48 2.20 -10.51 11.15
C VAL A 48 1.47 -9.22 11.50
N VAL A 49 1.20 -8.34 10.52
CA VAL A 49 0.53 -7.05 10.81
C VAL A 49 -0.99 -7.17 10.87
N ALA A 50 -1.61 -8.06 10.10
CA ALA A 50 -3.07 -8.20 10.07
C ALA A 50 -3.73 -8.36 11.46
N PRO A 51 -3.28 -9.27 12.35
CA PRO A 51 -3.90 -9.42 13.68
C PRO A 51 -3.69 -8.20 14.59
N VAL A 52 -2.61 -7.43 14.36
CA VAL A 52 -2.33 -6.20 15.11
C VAL A 52 -3.23 -5.07 14.62
N LEU A 53 -3.29 -4.86 13.31
CA LEU A 53 -4.12 -3.82 12.67
C LEU A 53 -5.62 -4.06 12.92
N ALA A 54 -6.08 -5.31 13.00
CA ALA A 54 -7.47 -5.62 13.33
C ALA A 54 -7.90 -5.21 14.75
N ARG A 55 -6.95 -4.77 15.60
CA ARG A 55 -7.20 -4.23 16.94
C ARG A 55 -7.09 -2.71 17.01
N SER A 56 -7.02 -2.02 15.88
CA SER A 56 -6.82 -0.55 15.85
C SER A 56 -7.90 0.21 16.64
N GLU A 57 -9.17 -0.24 16.59
CA GLU A 57 -10.26 0.36 17.38
C GLU A 57 -10.01 0.24 18.90
N GLU A 58 -9.44 -0.87 19.36
CA GLU A 58 -9.16 -1.16 20.77
C GLU A 58 -7.90 -0.42 21.26
N LEU A 59 -6.87 -0.38 20.41
CA LEU A 59 -5.53 0.07 20.78
C LEU A 59 -5.27 1.56 20.50
N GLY A 60 -6.00 2.16 19.56
CA GLY A 60 -5.67 3.47 18.99
C GLY A 60 -4.63 3.37 17.87
N VAL A 61 -4.47 4.46 17.10
CA VAL A 61 -3.68 4.47 15.86
C VAL A 61 -2.18 4.41 16.15
N GLY A 62 -1.64 5.31 16.97
CA GLY A 62 -0.21 5.35 17.29
C GLY A 62 0.32 4.04 17.88
N PRO A 63 -0.30 3.49 18.95
CA PRO A 63 0.10 2.20 19.52
C PRO A 63 0.05 1.06 18.50
N THR A 64 -0.97 1.04 17.63
CA THR A 64 -1.11 0.02 16.59
C THR A 64 -0.02 0.12 15.54
N VAL A 65 0.30 1.32 15.05
CA VAL A 65 1.38 1.54 14.07
C VAL A 65 2.72 1.06 14.64
N LEU A 66 3.04 1.42 15.88
CA LEU A 66 4.28 0.99 16.53
C LEU A 66 4.33 -0.53 16.72
N ALA A 67 3.25 -1.14 17.20
CA ALA A 67 3.16 -2.58 17.41
C ALA A 67 3.28 -3.37 16.11
N ALA A 68 2.60 -2.96 15.04
CA ALA A 68 2.66 -3.62 13.73
C ALA A 68 4.06 -3.49 13.10
N THR A 69 4.69 -2.33 13.26
CA THR A 69 6.05 -2.09 12.78
C THR A 69 7.08 -2.94 13.54
N ARG A 70 6.94 -3.05 14.87
CA ARG A 70 7.75 -3.97 15.70
C ARG A 70 7.58 -5.42 15.27
N ALA A 71 6.34 -5.89 15.09
CA ALA A 71 6.06 -7.25 14.65
C ALA A 71 6.72 -7.58 13.29
N THR A 72 6.67 -6.64 12.34
CA THR A 72 7.37 -6.79 11.06
C THR A 72 8.88 -6.84 11.25
N ARG A 73 9.45 -5.92 12.04
CA ARG A 73 10.89 -5.88 12.30
C ARG A 73 11.39 -7.16 13.00
N GLU A 74 10.64 -7.70 13.96
CA GLU A 74 10.97 -8.94 14.66
C GLU A 74 10.93 -10.15 13.74
N ALA A 75 9.94 -10.21 12.84
CA ALA A 75 9.75 -11.35 11.94
C ALA A 75 10.74 -11.35 10.75
N LEU A 76 11.11 -10.17 10.23
CA LEU A 76 11.80 -10.03 8.94
C LEU A 76 13.15 -9.30 9.04
N GLY A 77 13.44 -8.61 10.15
CA GLY A 77 14.67 -7.84 10.32
C GLY A 77 14.78 -6.57 9.47
N ARG A 78 13.83 -6.30 8.57
CA ARG A 78 13.79 -5.16 7.63
C ARG A 78 12.41 -4.50 7.57
N ASN A 79 12.36 -3.30 7.01
CA ASN A 79 11.08 -2.66 6.67
C ASN A 79 10.53 -3.25 5.37
N VAL A 80 9.24 -3.56 5.37
CA VAL A 80 8.51 -4.11 4.21
C VAL A 80 7.24 -3.30 3.93
N ASN A 81 6.52 -2.87 4.97
CA ASN A 81 5.14 -2.42 4.86
C ASN A 81 4.78 -1.26 5.81
N LEU A 82 5.75 -0.43 6.22
CA LEU A 82 5.45 0.73 7.07
C LEU A 82 4.35 1.62 6.47
N GLY A 83 4.42 1.89 5.15
CA GLY A 83 3.43 2.75 4.49
C GLY A 83 2.02 2.14 4.52
N ILE A 84 1.90 0.85 4.22
CA ILE A 84 0.66 0.09 4.40
C ILE A 84 0.13 0.21 5.84
N VAL A 85 0.99 0.04 6.85
CA VAL A 85 0.60 0.14 8.27
C VAL A 85 0.08 1.54 8.61
N LEU A 86 0.77 2.59 8.15
CA LEU A 86 0.34 3.98 8.35
C LEU A 86 -1.01 4.26 7.71
N LEU A 87 -1.29 3.71 6.53
CA LEU A 87 -2.57 3.93 5.86
C LEU A 87 -3.71 3.10 6.44
N ILE A 88 -3.47 1.82 6.76
CA ILE A 88 -4.53 0.90 7.20
C ILE A 88 -4.91 1.11 8.67
N ALA A 89 -3.97 1.45 9.55
CA ALA A 89 -4.26 1.61 10.99
C ALA A 89 -5.42 2.59 11.30
N PRO A 90 -5.44 3.84 10.77
CA PRO A 90 -6.56 4.75 11.02
C PRO A 90 -7.88 4.28 10.39
N LEU A 91 -7.84 3.65 9.21
CA LEU A 91 -9.04 3.08 8.57
C LEU A 91 -9.61 1.90 9.39
N ALA A 92 -8.74 1.02 9.90
CA ALA A 92 -9.12 -0.11 10.74
C ALA A 92 -9.57 0.29 12.15
N ALA A 93 -9.29 1.54 12.58
CA ALA A 93 -9.78 2.08 13.83
C ALA A 93 -11.25 2.54 13.75
N VAL A 94 -11.79 2.72 12.55
CA VAL A 94 -13.21 3.05 12.36
C VAL A 94 -14.09 1.88 12.82
N PRO A 95 -15.04 2.10 13.75
CA PRO A 95 -15.88 1.04 14.29
C PRO A 95 -16.64 0.25 13.21
N PRO A 96 -16.78 -1.09 13.34
CA PRO A 96 -17.38 -1.94 12.32
C PRO A 96 -18.78 -1.53 11.82
N GLY A 97 -19.56 -0.85 12.67
CA GLY A 97 -20.91 -0.38 12.37
C GLY A 97 -21.00 0.95 11.61
N ARG A 98 -19.87 1.57 11.25
CA ARG A 98 -19.80 2.78 10.43
C ARG A 98 -19.03 2.49 9.13
N THR A 99 -19.41 3.17 8.06
CA THR A 99 -18.57 3.22 6.85
C THR A 99 -17.30 3.99 7.15
N LEU A 100 -16.22 3.72 6.41
CA LEU A 100 -14.95 4.42 6.55
C LEU A 100 -15.14 5.92 6.34
N ALA A 101 -15.83 6.32 5.27
CA ALA A 101 -16.11 7.73 4.98
C ALA A 101 -16.87 8.45 6.10
N ALA A 102 -17.76 7.75 6.81
CA ALA A 102 -18.52 8.36 7.90
C ALA A 102 -17.73 8.44 9.21
N GLY A 103 -16.66 7.68 9.38
CA GLY A 103 -15.95 7.53 10.66
C GLY A 103 -14.51 8.02 10.68
N ILE A 104 -13.84 8.10 9.53
CA ILE A 104 -12.41 8.41 9.48
C ILE A 104 -12.07 9.80 10.02
N GLY A 105 -12.93 10.81 9.79
CA GLY A 105 -12.75 12.16 10.33
C GLY A 105 -12.63 12.15 11.86
N ASP A 106 -13.54 11.46 12.56
CA ASP A 106 -13.49 11.36 14.03
C ASP A 106 -12.21 10.68 14.54
N ILE A 107 -11.71 9.67 13.81
CA ILE A 107 -10.45 9.00 14.15
C ILE A 107 -9.28 9.99 14.02
N LEU A 108 -9.24 10.75 12.93
CA LEU A 108 -8.15 11.68 12.65
C LEU A 108 -8.15 12.90 13.57
N GLU A 109 -9.33 13.45 13.89
CA GLU A 109 -9.49 14.55 14.85
C GLU A 109 -9.10 14.15 16.27
N GLY A 110 -9.28 12.87 16.61
CA GLY A 110 -8.91 12.31 17.91
C GLY A 110 -7.41 12.05 18.11
N LEU A 111 -6.60 12.14 17.04
CA LEU A 111 -5.16 11.89 17.13
C LEU A 111 -4.44 12.98 17.91
N ASP A 112 -3.55 12.56 18.81
CA ASP A 112 -2.82 13.48 19.69
C ASP A 112 -1.30 13.46 19.47
N ASN A 113 -0.56 14.07 20.40
CA ASN A 113 0.91 14.14 20.37
C ASN A 113 1.55 12.78 20.72
N GLU A 114 0.92 11.97 21.58
CA GLU A 114 1.42 10.63 21.91
C GLU A 114 1.32 9.72 20.69
N ASP A 115 0.21 9.81 19.92
CA ASP A 115 0.11 9.13 18.63
C ASP A 115 1.27 9.51 17.69
N ALA A 116 1.60 10.80 17.62
CA ALA A 116 2.73 11.29 16.83
C ALA A 116 4.05 10.71 17.32
N ALA A 117 4.28 10.66 18.63
CA ALA A 117 5.52 10.16 19.22
C ALA A 117 5.72 8.67 18.91
N LEU A 118 4.66 7.88 19.02
CA LEU A 118 4.66 6.45 18.71
C LEU A 118 4.84 6.19 17.21
N VAL A 119 4.23 6.99 16.34
CA VAL A 119 4.45 6.92 14.88
C VAL A 119 5.88 7.31 14.52
N TYR A 120 6.44 8.34 15.14
CA TYR A 120 7.84 8.72 14.93
C TYR A 120 8.79 7.61 15.38
N GLU A 121 8.50 6.95 16.50
CA GLU A 121 9.24 5.76 16.92
C GLU A 121 9.13 4.62 15.90
N ALA A 122 7.94 4.34 15.38
CA ALA A 122 7.73 3.34 14.35
C ALA A 122 8.53 3.67 13.07
N ILE A 123 8.50 4.92 12.63
CA ILE A 123 9.27 5.39 11.47
C ILE A 123 10.79 5.19 11.70
N ARG A 124 11.31 5.58 12.86
CA ARG A 124 12.73 5.36 13.21
C ARG A 124 13.07 3.87 13.26
N LEU A 125 12.19 3.05 13.84
CA LEU A 125 12.35 1.61 13.91
C LEU A 125 12.34 0.95 12.53
N ALA A 126 11.50 1.42 11.61
CA ALA A 126 11.43 0.95 10.24
C ALA A 126 12.60 1.46 9.37
N ALA A 127 13.14 2.64 9.67
CA ALA A 127 14.22 3.28 8.92
C ALA A 127 13.96 3.27 7.39
N PRO A 128 12.82 3.84 6.93
CA PRO A 128 12.48 3.85 5.51
C PRO A 128 13.48 4.67 4.69
N GLY A 129 13.65 4.30 3.42
CA GLY A 129 14.60 4.97 2.54
C GLY A 129 14.15 6.39 2.15
N GLY A 130 15.09 7.33 2.13
CA GLY A 130 14.86 8.68 1.57
C GLY A 130 14.21 9.70 2.51
N MET A 131 14.23 9.46 3.83
CA MET A 131 13.60 10.35 4.83
C MET A 131 14.18 11.77 4.92
N GLY A 132 15.48 11.95 4.62
CA GLY A 132 16.12 13.25 4.75
C GLY A 132 16.08 13.80 6.18
N THR A 133 16.21 15.12 6.32
CA THR A 133 16.08 15.87 7.59
C THR A 133 15.29 17.15 7.32
N VAL A 134 14.39 17.53 8.22
CA VAL A 134 13.60 18.78 8.17
C VAL A 134 13.87 19.64 9.40
N GLU A 135 13.66 20.96 9.30
CA GLU A 135 13.93 21.87 10.43
C GLU A 135 12.86 21.77 11.53
N ASP A 136 11.60 21.62 11.13
CA ASP A 136 10.45 21.56 12.04
C ASP A 136 9.81 20.18 12.05
N GLN A 137 9.53 19.65 13.25
CA GLN A 137 8.91 18.33 13.46
C GLN A 137 9.69 17.16 12.81
N ASP A 138 11.02 17.20 12.87
CA ASP A 138 11.84 16.09 12.37
C ASP A 138 11.60 14.81 13.17
N VAL A 139 11.44 13.69 12.47
CA VAL A 139 11.16 12.38 13.08
C VAL A 139 12.29 11.88 13.99
N ALA A 140 13.50 12.44 13.90
CA ALA A 140 14.60 12.16 14.82
C ALA A 140 14.38 12.78 16.21
N THR A 141 13.45 13.73 16.34
CA THR A 141 13.13 14.45 17.57
C THR A 141 11.75 14.09 18.11
N ALA A 142 11.40 14.58 19.30
CA ALA A 142 10.07 14.41 19.86
C ALA A 142 9.09 15.39 19.19
N PRO A 143 7.88 14.94 18.77
CA PRO A 143 6.90 15.83 18.17
C PRO A 143 6.33 16.81 19.21
N THR A 144 5.94 18.00 18.76
CA THR A 144 5.26 18.99 19.62
C THR A 144 3.82 19.24 19.22
N GLU A 145 3.32 18.55 18.19
CA GLU A 145 1.97 18.68 17.64
C GLU A 145 1.29 17.31 17.55
N SER A 146 -0.01 17.29 17.26
CA SER A 146 -0.73 16.03 17.04
C SER A 146 -0.29 15.34 15.75
N LEU A 147 -0.55 14.03 15.65
CA LEU A 147 -0.21 13.26 14.45
C LEU A 147 -0.86 13.86 13.19
N LEU A 148 -2.12 14.30 13.25
CA LEU A 148 -2.80 14.93 12.12
C LEU A 148 -2.12 16.25 11.71
N ALA A 149 -1.70 17.07 12.67
CA ALA A 149 -1.02 18.33 12.41
C ALA A 149 0.35 18.12 11.74
N VAL A 150 1.15 17.16 12.22
CA VAL A 150 2.44 16.84 11.59
C VAL A 150 2.27 16.24 10.20
N MET A 151 1.24 15.40 9.97
CA MET A 151 0.93 14.88 8.63
C MET A 151 0.50 16.00 7.67
N LYS A 152 -0.33 16.95 8.10
CA LYS A 152 -0.72 18.11 7.28
C LYS A 152 0.47 18.95 6.81
N ARG A 153 1.53 19.04 7.61
CA ARG A 153 2.78 19.73 7.23
C ARG A 153 3.54 19.00 6.12
N ALA A 154 3.50 17.68 6.09
CA ALA A 154 4.19 16.86 5.10
C ALA A 154 3.37 16.57 3.83
N ALA A 155 2.09 16.94 3.81
CA ALA A 155 1.13 16.58 2.77
C ALA A 155 1.49 17.06 1.35
N GLU A 156 2.31 18.11 1.21
CA GLU A 156 2.72 18.60 -0.12
C GLU A 156 3.75 17.70 -0.81
N TRP A 157 4.53 16.91 -0.05
CA TRP A 157 5.62 16.08 -0.61
C TRP A 157 5.55 14.60 -0.22
N ASP A 158 4.68 14.21 0.72
CA ASP A 158 4.44 12.82 1.10
C ASP A 158 2.96 12.46 0.90
N GLN A 159 2.71 11.47 0.04
CA GLN A 159 1.33 11.10 -0.34
C GLN A 159 0.59 10.35 0.77
N ILE A 160 1.29 9.67 1.68
CA ILE A 160 0.64 9.06 2.85
C ILE A 160 0.15 10.19 3.76
N ALA A 161 1.01 11.19 4.00
CA ALA A 161 0.63 12.37 4.76
C ALA A 161 -0.52 13.16 4.11
N ALA A 162 -0.57 13.19 2.78
CA ALA A 162 -1.68 13.80 2.03
C ALA A 162 -3.03 13.11 2.29
N GLU A 163 -3.06 11.79 2.45
CA GLU A 163 -4.30 11.07 2.81
C GLU A 163 -4.77 11.43 4.22
N TYR A 164 -3.87 11.55 5.20
CA TYR A 164 -4.25 12.06 6.52
C TYR A 164 -4.82 13.49 6.44
N ALA A 165 -4.21 14.35 5.61
CA ALA A 165 -4.63 15.74 5.45
C ALA A 165 -5.99 15.89 4.74
N ASN A 166 -6.36 14.93 3.88
CA ASN A 166 -7.59 14.94 3.08
C ASN A 166 -8.67 13.96 3.57
N GLU A 167 -8.50 13.39 4.77
CA GLU A 167 -9.41 12.38 5.34
C GLU A 167 -9.57 11.11 4.48
N PHE A 168 -8.48 10.66 3.87
CA PHE A 168 -8.41 9.49 2.99
C PHE A 168 -9.30 9.59 1.75
N GLY A 169 -9.61 10.81 1.30
CA GLY A 169 -10.51 11.09 0.19
C GLY A 169 -10.11 10.38 -1.10
N VAL A 170 -8.82 10.27 -1.43
CA VAL A 170 -8.38 9.54 -2.64
C VAL A 170 -8.57 8.05 -2.48
N VAL A 171 -8.13 7.49 -1.34
CA VAL A 171 -8.28 6.07 -1.03
C VAL A 171 -9.75 5.64 -1.11
N LEU A 172 -10.64 6.41 -0.46
CA LEU A 172 -12.07 6.08 -0.39
C LEU A 172 -12.80 6.29 -1.73
N ASP A 173 -12.48 7.36 -2.47
CA ASP A 173 -13.07 7.61 -3.80
C ASP A 173 -12.72 6.51 -4.80
N ILE A 174 -11.45 6.07 -4.84
CA ILE A 174 -11.04 4.99 -5.73
C ILE A 174 -11.63 3.65 -5.27
N ALA A 175 -11.64 3.37 -3.96
CA ALA A 175 -12.23 2.15 -3.43
C ALA A 175 -13.71 2.00 -3.83
N ALA A 176 -14.48 3.08 -3.72
CA ALA A 176 -15.88 3.10 -4.11
C ALA A 176 -16.04 3.04 -5.64
N SER A 177 -15.41 3.93 -6.40
CA SER A 177 -15.67 4.09 -7.83
C SER A 177 -15.02 3.01 -8.72
N HIS A 178 -13.85 2.48 -8.35
CA HIS A 178 -13.12 1.54 -9.20
C HIS A 178 -13.56 0.10 -8.98
N PHE A 179 -13.98 -0.26 -7.76
CA PHE A 179 -14.28 -1.63 -7.38
C PHE A 179 -15.77 -1.93 -7.22
N GLU A 180 -16.68 -0.96 -7.41
CA GLU A 180 -18.14 -1.18 -7.39
C GLU A 180 -18.60 -2.33 -8.31
N ASN A 181 -17.96 -2.48 -9.48
CA ASN A 181 -18.12 -3.62 -10.38
C ASN A 181 -16.92 -4.55 -10.24
N ALA A 182 -16.81 -5.19 -9.08
CA ALA A 182 -15.63 -5.93 -8.69
C ALA A 182 -15.23 -6.98 -9.74
N PRO A 183 -13.93 -7.07 -10.07
CA PRO A 183 -13.40 -8.15 -10.90
C PRO A 183 -13.77 -9.54 -10.39
N SER A 184 -13.98 -10.50 -11.29
CA SER A 184 -14.41 -11.87 -10.95
C SER A 184 -13.39 -12.96 -11.31
N SER A 185 -12.28 -12.61 -11.97
CA SER A 185 -11.16 -13.52 -12.24
C SER A 185 -9.82 -12.91 -11.79
N TRP A 186 -8.80 -13.76 -11.68
CA TRP A 186 -7.45 -13.30 -11.36
C TRP A 186 -6.92 -12.28 -12.37
N GLU A 187 -7.10 -12.52 -13.67
CA GLU A 187 -6.64 -11.61 -14.74
C GLU A 187 -7.30 -10.24 -14.63
N GLN A 188 -8.60 -10.21 -14.33
CA GLN A 188 -9.33 -8.96 -14.15
C GLN A 188 -8.88 -8.21 -12.89
N TRP A 189 -8.65 -8.90 -11.78
CA TRP A 189 -8.08 -8.30 -10.56
C TRP A 189 -6.68 -7.74 -10.80
N ASN A 190 -5.80 -8.53 -11.42
CA ASN A 190 -4.45 -8.12 -11.76
C ASN A 190 -4.46 -6.87 -12.65
N THR A 191 -5.29 -6.86 -13.70
CA THR A 191 -5.43 -5.73 -14.62
C THR A 191 -5.99 -4.49 -13.91
N SER A 192 -7.00 -4.67 -13.06
CA SER A 192 -7.61 -3.56 -12.32
C SER A 192 -6.64 -2.92 -11.34
N ILE A 193 -5.84 -3.72 -10.61
CA ILE A 193 -4.82 -3.20 -9.69
C ILE A 193 -3.71 -2.46 -10.45
N ILE A 194 -3.26 -2.98 -11.61
CA ILE A 194 -2.32 -2.25 -12.48
C ILE A 194 -2.93 -0.93 -12.95
N HIS A 195 -4.21 -0.92 -13.33
CA HIS A 195 -4.89 0.29 -13.75
C HIS A 195 -4.98 1.33 -12.62
N VAL A 196 -5.30 0.91 -11.39
CA VAL A 196 -5.26 1.79 -10.21
C VAL A 196 -3.86 2.37 -9.99
N GLN A 197 -2.82 1.54 -10.09
CA GLN A 197 -1.43 1.99 -9.96
C GLN A 197 -1.11 3.10 -10.97
N LEU A 198 -1.43 2.87 -12.24
CA LEU A 198 -1.16 3.82 -13.30
C LEU A 198 -1.94 5.14 -13.10
N LYS A 199 -3.21 5.07 -12.67
CA LYS A 199 -4.02 6.26 -12.34
C LYS A 199 -3.40 7.07 -11.20
N LEU A 200 -2.97 6.41 -10.14
CA LEU A 200 -2.32 7.06 -8.99
C LEU A 200 -1.00 7.73 -9.40
N MET A 201 -0.12 7.01 -10.09
CA MET A 201 1.16 7.55 -10.57
C MET A 201 0.95 8.73 -11.51
N THR A 202 -0.03 8.63 -12.41
CA THR A 202 -0.36 9.69 -13.37
C THR A 202 -0.89 10.93 -12.68
N ARG A 203 -1.77 10.78 -11.68
CA ARG A 203 -2.40 11.92 -11.02
C ARG A 203 -1.51 12.59 -9.97
N PHE A 204 -0.72 11.81 -9.23
CA PHE A 204 -0.02 12.28 -8.04
C PHE A 204 1.49 12.03 -8.04
N GLY A 205 2.02 11.29 -9.01
CA GLY A 205 3.39 10.79 -8.98
C GLY A 205 3.61 9.73 -7.90
N ASP A 206 4.87 9.50 -7.52
CA ASP A 206 5.24 8.63 -6.41
C ASP A 206 6.28 9.32 -5.50
N SER A 207 5.91 9.55 -4.24
CA SER A 207 6.74 10.27 -3.28
C SER A 207 7.97 9.48 -2.82
N LEU A 208 7.98 8.15 -2.91
CA LEU A 208 9.19 7.36 -2.68
C LEU A 208 10.19 7.54 -3.83
N ILE A 209 9.71 7.53 -5.08
CA ILE A 209 10.55 7.85 -6.25
C ILE A 209 11.09 9.28 -6.11
N ALA A 210 10.25 10.26 -5.77
CA ALA A 210 10.67 11.64 -5.60
C ALA A 210 11.75 11.78 -4.50
N ARG A 211 11.58 11.12 -3.35
CA ARG A 211 12.57 11.10 -2.26
C ARG A 211 13.90 10.45 -2.66
N LYS A 212 13.86 9.32 -3.38
CA LYS A 212 15.07 8.56 -3.75
C LYS A 212 15.79 9.11 -4.98
N CYS A 213 15.06 9.67 -5.94
CA CYS A 213 15.54 10.00 -7.28
C CYS A 213 15.35 11.47 -7.68
N GLY A 214 14.63 12.26 -6.89
CA GLY A 214 14.32 13.67 -7.18
C GLY A 214 13.12 13.87 -8.10
N ALA A 215 12.65 15.12 -8.14
CA ALA A 215 11.42 15.52 -8.83
C ALA A 215 11.43 15.23 -10.35
N ALA A 216 12.58 15.34 -11.02
CA ALA A 216 12.68 15.10 -12.45
C ALA A 216 12.38 13.63 -12.82
N ILE A 217 12.93 12.68 -12.07
CA ILE A 217 12.69 11.24 -12.29
C ILE A 217 11.27 10.86 -11.88
N ALA A 218 10.73 11.45 -10.80
CA ALA A 218 9.34 11.25 -10.43
C ALA A 218 8.38 11.75 -11.54
N SER A 219 8.66 12.89 -12.15
CA SER A 219 7.88 13.41 -13.28
C SER A 219 8.01 12.53 -14.53
N GLU A 220 9.21 11.98 -14.82
CA GLU A 220 9.36 11.02 -15.92
C GLU A 220 8.54 9.75 -15.66
N ALA A 221 8.54 9.23 -14.43
CA ALA A 221 7.72 8.07 -14.05
C ALA A 221 6.22 8.33 -14.28
N GLN A 222 5.74 9.52 -13.89
CA GLN A 222 4.37 9.97 -14.12
C GLN A 222 4.03 10.05 -15.61
N GLN A 223 4.90 10.64 -16.44
CA GLN A 223 4.69 10.73 -17.89
C GLN A 223 4.70 9.37 -18.59
N ARG A 224 5.50 8.42 -18.11
CA ARG A 224 5.49 7.05 -18.64
C ARG A 224 4.21 6.31 -18.22
N ALA A 225 3.77 6.46 -16.98
CA ALA A 225 2.49 5.90 -16.52
C ALA A 225 1.30 6.42 -17.35
N GLN A 226 1.28 7.71 -17.68
CA GLN A 226 0.26 8.30 -18.56
C GLN A 226 0.27 7.64 -19.94
N ARG A 227 1.44 7.44 -20.56
CA ARG A 227 1.56 6.75 -21.85
C ARG A 227 0.97 5.34 -21.81
N VAL A 228 1.22 4.60 -20.73
CA VAL A 228 0.60 3.28 -20.55
C VAL A 228 -0.93 3.40 -20.46
N LEU A 229 -1.46 4.37 -19.70
CA LEU A 229 -2.92 4.58 -19.63
C LEU A 229 -3.54 4.87 -21.00
N ASP A 230 -2.93 5.77 -21.77
CA ASP A 230 -3.42 6.14 -23.10
C ASP A 230 -3.45 4.92 -24.03
N SER A 231 -2.46 4.02 -23.93
CA SER A 231 -2.40 2.81 -24.76
C SER A 231 -3.51 1.79 -24.48
N PHE A 232 -4.11 1.80 -23.27
CA PHE A 232 -5.29 0.96 -22.97
C PHE A 232 -6.52 1.36 -23.79
N GLU A 233 -6.62 2.63 -24.20
CA GLU A 233 -7.71 3.10 -25.08
C GLU A 233 -7.49 2.68 -26.54
N GLU A 234 -6.25 2.43 -26.94
CA GLU A 234 -5.88 2.10 -28.31
C GLU A 234 -5.97 0.58 -28.62
N SER A 235 -5.28 -0.27 -27.85
CA SER A 235 -5.37 -1.74 -27.96
C SER A 235 -4.72 -2.48 -26.79
N ALA A 236 -5.16 -3.72 -26.54
CA ALA A 236 -4.58 -4.58 -25.51
C ALA A 236 -3.10 -4.93 -25.78
N ASP A 237 -2.70 -5.14 -27.03
CA ASP A 237 -1.33 -5.50 -27.39
C ASP A 237 -0.34 -4.35 -27.15
N MET A 238 -0.76 -3.12 -27.48
CA MET A 238 0.03 -1.92 -27.19
C MET A 238 0.14 -1.68 -25.68
N ALA A 239 -0.97 -1.81 -24.95
CA ALA A 239 -0.95 -1.72 -23.49
C ALA A 239 -0.01 -2.73 -22.85
N SER A 240 -0.01 -3.99 -23.32
CA SER A 240 0.91 -5.00 -22.81
C SER A 240 2.38 -4.64 -23.06
N THR A 241 2.68 -4.02 -24.20
CA THR A 241 4.05 -3.60 -24.56
C THR A 241 4.49 -2.42 -23.69
N GLU A 242 3.66 -1.39 -23.57
CA GLU A 242 3.93 -0.19 -22.77
C GLU A 242 4.05 -0.52 -21.26
N VAL A 243 3.23 -1.44 -20.75
CA VAL A 243 3.37 -1.97 -19.37
C VAL A 243 4.73 -2.62 -19.16
N ALA A 244 5.21 -3.44 -20.11
CA ALA A 244 6.51 -4.10 -20.00
C ALA A 244 7.67 -3.11 -20.07
N GLU A 245 7.60 -2.11 -20.95
CA GLU A 245 8.61 -1.05 -21.04
C GLU A 245 8.66 -0.20 -19.77
N LEU A 246 7.50 0.15 -19.20
CA LEU A 246 7.40 0.85 -17.93
C LEU A 246 8.03 0.01 -16.80
N ASP A 247 7.72 -1.29 -16.72
CA ASP A 247 8.28 -2.18 -15.70
C ASP A 247 9.82 -2.24 -15.78
N VAL A 248 10.37 -2.45 -16.97
CA VAL A 248 11.83 -2.47 -17.20
C VAL A 248 12.45 -1.14 -16.75
N TRP A 249 11.84 -0.01 -17.11
CA TRP A 249 12.36 1.31 -16.73
C TRP A 249 12.31 1.52 -15.21
N LEU A 250 11.20 1.21 -14.54
CA LEU A 250 11.06 1.37 -13.09
C LEU A 250 12.02 0.47 -12.31
N ARG A 251 12.37 -0.71 -12.84
CA ARG A 251 13.34 -1.62 -12.21
C ARG A 251 14.79 -1.27 -12.50
N GLY A 252 15.07 -0.58 -13.60
CA GLY A 252 16.42 -0.48 -14.18
C GLY A 252 17.47 0.33 -13.41
N ASP A 253 17.13 1.05 -12.33
CA ASP A 253 18.11 1.78 -11.49
C ASP A 253 18.16 1.18 -10.09
N GLY A 254 18.53 -0.11 -9.99
CA GLY A 254 18.64 -0.83 -8.72
C GLY A 254 17.44 -0.58 -7.82
N HIS A 255 16.22 -0.73 -8.37
CA HIS A 255 14.92 -0.50 -7.70
C HIS A 255 14.70 0.88 -7.04
N ARG A 256 15.55 1.90 -7.28
CA ARG A 256 15.34 3.25 -6.72
C ARG A 256 14.11 3.95 -7.28
N ARG A 257 13.71 3.55 -8.48
CA ARG A 257 12.50 4.00 -9.19
C ARG A 257 11.27 3.14 -8.90
N ASN A 258 11.30 2.32 -7.83
CA ASN A 258 10.14 1.54 -7.44
C ASN A 258 9.01 2.45 -6.92
N PRO A 259 7.78 2.35 -7.44
CA PRO A 259 6.66 3.16 -6.97
C PRO A 259 6.08 2.56 -5.69
N GLY A 260 6.85 2.66 -4.60
CA GLY A 260 6.52 2.03 -3.32
C GLY A 260 5.35 2.71 -2.61
N THR A 261 5.28 4.05 -2.64
CA THR A 261 4.15 4.76 -2.01
C THR A 261 2.84 4.49 -2.75
N THR A 262 2.90 4.37 -4.08
CA THR A 262 1.74 3.94 -4.87
C THR A 262 1.26 2.55 -4.47
N ALA A 263 2.18 1.60 -4.23
CA ALA A 263 1.83 0.27 -3.75
C ALA A 263 1.18 0.32 -2.35
N ASP A 264 1.70 1.14 -1.44
CA ASP A 264 1.10 1.34 -0.11
C ASP A 264 -0.36 1.84 -0.22
N LEU A 265 -0.62 2.82 -1.09
CA LEU A 265 -1.97 3.34 -1.36
C LEU A 265 -2.91 2.28 -1.93
N ILE A 266 -2.42 1.42 -2.82
CA ILE A 266 -3.21 0.32 -3.39
C ILE A 266 -3.66 -0.65 -2.31
N ALA A 267 -2.79 -1.01 -1.35
CA ALA A 267 -3.18 -1.87 -0.23
C ALA A 267 -4.31 -1.23 0.59
N ALA A 268 -4.23 0.07 0.85
CA ALA A 268 -5.27 0.82 1.57
C ALA A 268 -6.59 0.90 0.80
N ILE A 269 -6.54 1.13 -0.52
CA ILE A 269 -7.71 1.16 -1.41
C ILE A 269 -8.40 -0.21 -1.44
N LEU A 270 -7.64 -1.29 -1.59
CA LEU A 270 -8.19 -2.66 -1.56
C LEU A 270 -8.82 -2.97 -0.21
N PHE A 271 -8.15 -2.60 0.88
CA PHE A 271 -8.71 -2.75 2.22
C PHE A 271 -10.03 -1.99 2.37
N ALA A 272 -10.09 -0.72 1.95
CA ALA A 272 -11.30 0.08 2.00
C ALA A 272 -12.43 -0.53 1.16
N ALA A 273 -12.12 -1.01 -0.04
CA ALA A 273 -13.08 -1.67 -0.92
C ALA A 273 -13.69 -2.93 -0.28
N PHE A 274 -12.87 -3.74 0.41
CA PHE A 274 -13.34 -4.94 1.09
C PHE A 274 -14.12 -4.60 2.37
N ARG A 275 -13.65 -3.59 3.11
CA ARG A 275 -14.21 -3.19 4.42
C ARG A 275 -15.61 -2.61 4.30
N ASP A 276 -15.81 -1.71 3.33
CA ASP A 276 -17.10 -1.05 3.08
C ASP A 276 -17.97 -1.82 2.06
N GLY A 277 -17.49 -2.98 1.58
CA GLY A 277 -18.28 -3.90 0.76
C GLY A 277 -18.47 -3.46 -0.68
N HIS A 278 -17.54 -2.65 -1.22
CA HIS A 278 -17.51 -2.29 -2.64
C HIS A 278 -17.15 -3.48 -3.53
N ALA A 279 -16.45 -4.49 -2.99
CA ALA A 279 -16.23 -5.77 -3.64
C ALA A 279 -16.71 -6.94 -2.76
N ASP A 280 -17.21 -8.00 -3.37
CA ASP A 280 -17.58 -9.23 -2.66
C ASP A 280 -16.33 -9.91 -2.10
N PHE A 281 -16.11 -9.72 -0.80
CA PHE A 281 -14.93 -10.20 -0.10
C PHE A 281 -14.73 -11.72 -0.20
N GLU A 282 -15.81 -12.50 -0.24
CA GLU A 282 -15.67 -13.96 -0.29
C GLU A 282 -15.19 -14.41 -1.67
N ASN A 283 -15.72 -13.80 -2.72
CA ASN A 283 -15.25 -14.03 -4.08
C ASN A 283 -13.79 -13.59 -4.29
N VAL A 284 -13.44 -12.40 -3.77
CA VAL A 284 -12.07 -11.86 -3.77
C VAL A 284 -11.09 -12.83 -3.12
N ARG A 285 -11.45 -13.34 -1.95
CA ARG A 285 -10.64 -14.26 -1.16
C ARG A 285 -10.45 -15.60 -1.87
N GLN A 286 -11.53 -16.16 -2.41
CA GLN A 286 -11.47 -17.41 -3.16
C GLN A 286 -10.60 -17.27 -4.42
N THR A 287 -10.80 -16.20 -5.19
CA THR A 287 -10.01 -15.92 -6.41
C THR A 287 -8.51 -15.82 -6.11
N LEU A 288 -8.14 -15.18 -4.99
CA LEU A 288 -6.74 -15.09 -4.59
C LEU A 288 -6.15 -16.45 -4.21
N ASN A 289 -6.90 -17.28 -3.49
CA ASN A 289 -6.46 -18.62 -3.13
C ASN A 289 -6.27 -19.49 -4.37
N ASP A 290 -7.25 -19.48 -5.29
CA ASP A 290 -7.17 -20.22 -6.55
C ASP A 290 -5.97 -19.78 -7.40
N ALA A 291 -5.69 -18.47 -7.43
CA ALA A 291 -4.53 -17.93 -8.13
C ALA A 291 -3.21 -18.34 -7.49
N ARG A 292 -3.13 -18.37 -6.15
CA ARG A 292 -1.93 -18.80 -5.43
C ARG A 292 -1.70 -20.29 -5.58
N ASP A 293 -2.75 -21.10 -5.56
CA ASP A 293 -2.66 -22.56 -5.75
C ASP A 293 -2.31 -22.92 -7.21
N SER A 294 -2.80 -22.12 -8.17
CA SER A 294 -2.45 -22.24 -9.59
C SER A 294 -1.01 -21.76 -9.88
N ALA A 295 -0.57 -20.67 -9.25
CA ALA A 295 0.79 -20.14 -9.35
C ALA A 295 1.82 -21.03 -8.60
N ALA A 296 1.40 -21.68 -7.51
CA ALA A 296 2.21 -22.66 -6.76
C ALA A 296 2.38 -24.00 -7.49
N GLY A 297 1.59 -24.27 -8.53
CA GLY A 297 1.67 -25.48 -9.34
C GLY A 297 2.56 -25.41 -10.58
N GLN A 298 2.91 -24.22 -11.10
CA GLN A 298 3.56 -24.13 -12.42
C GLN A 298 4.84 -23.29 -12.53
N ASP A 299 5.16 -22.42 -11.56
CA ASP A 299 6.41 -21.61 -11.63
C ASP A 299 7.53 -22.05 -10.68
N ILE A 300 7.43 -23.25 -10.08
CA ILE A 300 8.55 -23.91 -9.37
C ILE A 300 9.42 -24.76 -10.31
N LEU A 301 9.02 -24.95 -11.58
CA LEU A 301 9.73 -25.82 -12.55
C LEU A 301 10.52 -25.11 -13.65
N ILE A 302 10.65 -23.77 -13.61
CA ILE A 302 11.48 -23.03 -14.59
C ILE A 302 12.51 -22.13 -13.88
N ASN A 303 13.26 -22.69 -12.94
CA ASN A 303 14.55 -22.11 -12.53
C ASN A 303 15.65 -23.17 -12.26
N GLU A 304 15.38 -24.46 -12.49
CA GLU A 304 16.40 -25.53 -12.41
C GLU A 304 17.09 -25.87 -13.74
N ARG A 305 16.79 -25.16 -14.85
CA ARG A 305 17.44 -25.41 -16.15
C ARG A 305 18.35 -24.29 -16.67
N ARG A 306 18.75 -23.35 -15.81
CA ARG A 306 19.79 -22.35 -16.13
C ARG A 306 20.83 -22.22 -15.01
N ARG A 307 21.36 -23.37 -14.57
CA ARG A 307 22.68 -23.47 -13.95
C ARG A 307 23.59 -24.26 -14.88
#